data_AF-A0A382N7B4-F1
#
_entry.id   AF-A0A382N7B4-F1
#
_cell.length_a   1.000
_cell.length_b   1.000
_cell.length_c   1.000
_cell.angle_alpha   90.00
_cell.angle_beta   90.00
_cell.angle_gamma   90.00
#
_symmetry.space_group_name_H-M   'P 1'
#
loop_
_entity.id
_entity.type
_entity.pdbx_description
1 polymer ?
#
loop_
_entity_poly.entity_id
_entity_poly.type
_entity_poly.pdbx_seq_one_letter_code
_entity_poly.pdbx_strand_id
1 'polypeptide(L)' 'MSIHPETMKSSMEMYQRLMFSPSPLNRSEREMLAVVVSSKNGCVY' A
#
# COMPACT_ATOMS: atom_id res chain seq x y z
N MET A 1 -2.97 -5.42 -13.41
CA MET A 1 -4.36 -5.48 -12.89
C MET A 1 -5.41 -4.96 -13.88
N SER A 2 -5.07 -4.16 -14.89
CA SER A 2 -6.05 -3.53 -15.81
C SER A 2 -6.89 -4.51 -16.63
N ILE A 3 -6.41 -5.75 -16.81
CA ILE A 3 -7.15 -6.84 -17.44
C ILE A 3 -8.38 -7.30 -16.63
N HIS A 4 -8.43 -6.97 -15.32
CA HIS A 4 -9.54 -7.27 -14.42
C HIS A 4 -9.92 -5.99 -13.65
N PRO A 5 -10.83 -5.16 -14.19
CA PRO A 5 -11.15 -3.85 -13.64
C PRO A 5 -11.62 -3.89 -12.18
N GLU A 6 -12.45 -4.86 -11.82
CA GLU A 6 -12.93 -5.00 -10.43
C GLU A 6 -11.79 -5.35 -9.47
N THR A 7 -10.86 -6.22 -9.87
CA THR A 7 -9.67 -6.54 -9.05
C THR A 7 -8.78 -5.32 -8.87
N MET A 8 -8.56 -4.54 -9.93
CA MET A 8 -7.80 -3.29 -9.85
C MET A 8 -8.46 -2.31 -8.87
N LYS A 9 -9.78 -2.13 -8.98
CA LYS A 9 -10.55 -1.25 -8.10
C LYS A 9 -10.42 -1.66 -6.63
N SER A 10 -10.64 -2.92 -6.30
CA SER A 10 -10.51 -3.41 -4.93
C SER A 10 -9.09 -3.24 -4.37
N SER A 11 -8.05 -3.50 -5.19
CA SER A 11 -6.66 -3.28 -4.77
C SER A 11 -6.37 -1.80 -4.49
N MET A 12 -6.89 -0.89 -5.31
CA MET A 12 -6.73 0.55 -5.12
C MET A 12 -7.49 1.07 -3.91
N GLU A 13 -8.70 0.55 -3.65
CA GLU A 13 -9.46 0.88 -2.44
C GLU A 13 -8.70 0.44 -1.17
N MET A 14 -8.13 -0.76 -1.18
CA MET A 14 -7.32 -1.24 -0.06
C MET A 14 -6.09 -0.34 0.16
N TYR A 15 -5.33 -0.06 -0.90
CA TYR A 15 -4.17 0.84 -0.83
C TYR A 15 -4.56 2.21 -0.25
N GLN A 16 -5.66 2.79 -0.72
CA GLN A 16 -6.13 4.08 -0.25
C GLN A 16 -6.50 4.07 1.23
N ARG A 17 -7.20 3.03 1.69
CA ARG A 17 -7.57 2.87 3.10
C ARG A 17 -6.33 2.76 3.98
N LEU A 18 -5.36 1.93 3.60
CA LEU A 18 -4.15 1.75 4.37
C LEU A 18 -3.32 3.03 4.45
N MET A 19 -3.13 3.73 3.33
CA MET A 19 -2.18 4.84 3.27
C MET A 19 -2.74 6.21 3.68
N PHE A 20 -4.04 6.46 3.50
CA PHE A 20 -4.60 7.82 3.63
C PHE A 20 -5.75 7.95 4.64
N SER A 21 -6.34 6.86 5.14
CA SER A 21 -7.38 6.97 6.15
C SER A 21 -6.84 7.39 7.52
N PRO A 22 -7.68 7.94 8.41
CA PRO A 22 -7.29 8.26 9.78
C PRO A 22 -6.70 7.05 10.50
N SER A 23 -5.60 7.28 11.21
CA SER A 23 -4.81 6.23 11.84
C SER A 23 -3.95 6.86 12.95
N PRO A 24 -3.59 6.09 14.00
CA PRO A 24 -2.59 6.53 14.98
C PRO A 24 -1.19 6.68 14.36
N LEU A 25 -0.94 6.07 13.20
CA LEU A 25 0.30 6.26 12.45
C LEU A 25 0.17 7.46 11.51
N ASN A 26 1.23 8.25 11.41
CA ASN A 26 1.34 9.24 10.36
C ASN A 26 1.72 8.57 9.01
N ARG A 27 1.65 9.35 7.94
CA ARG A 27 1.92 8.84 6.58
C ARG A 27 3.35 8.34 6.42
N SER A 28 4.33 9.06 6.96
CA SER A 28 5.75 8.70 6.87
C SER A 28 6.06 7.39 7.60
N GLU A 29 5.41 7.13 8.74
CA GLU A 29 5.52 5.85 9.47
C GLU A 29 4.96 4.68 8.65
N ARG A 30 3.82 4.88 7.98
CA ARG A 30 3.26 3.86 7.08
C ARG A 30 4.16 3.59 5.88
N GLU A 31 4.72 4.64 5.29
CA GLU A 31 5.69 4.52 4.19
C GLU A 31 6.98 3.82 4.65
N MET A 32 7.48 4.12 5.85
CA MET A 32 8.62 3.41 6.46
C MET A 32 8.36 1.91 6.58
N LEU A 33 7.18 1.51 7.10
CA LEU A 33 6.81 0.10 7.20
C LEU A 33 6.77 -0.56 5.83
N ALA A 34 6.19 0.10 4.81
CA ALA A 34 6.16 -0.41 3.45
C ALA A 34 7.56 -0.62 2.87
N VAL A 35 8.47 0.37 3.05
CA VAL A 35 9.87 0.29 2.57
C VAL A 35 10.65 -0.83 3.27
N VAL A 36 10.52 -0.95 4.59
CA VAL A 36 11.22 -2.01 5.35
C VAL A 36 10.76 -3.39 4.90
N VAL A 37 9.45 -3.61 4.73
CA VAL A 37 8.90 -4.87 4.25
C VAL A 37 9.40 -5.17 2.83
N SER A 38 9.34 -4.20 1.91
CA SER A 38 9.84 -4.36 0.54
C SER A 38 11.33 -4.69 0.50
N SER A 39 12.16 -4.00 1.30
CA SER A 39 13.60 -4.25 1.41
C SER A 39 13.88 -5.66 1.93
N LYS A 40 13.16 -6.12 2.96
CA LYS A 40 13.30 -7.49 3.49
C LYS A 40 12.91 -8.57 2.48
N ASN A 41 11.99 -8.25 1.58
CA ASN A 41 11.55 -9.14 0.51
C ASN A 41 12.36 -9.01 -0.79
N GLY A 42 13.36 -8.12 -0.85
CA GLY A 42 14.08 -7.84 -2.10
C GLY A 42 13.19 -7.25 -3.20
N CYS A 43 12.08 -6.60 -2.82
CA CYS A 43 11.12 -6.01 -3.74
C CYS A 43 11.57 -4.59 -4.10
N VAL A 44 12.03 -4.41 -5.34
CA VAL A 44 12.60 -3.15 -5.86
C VAL A 44 11.55 -2.25 -6.56
N TYR A 45 10.36 -2.79 -6.81
CA TYR A 45 9.31 -2.17 -7.63
C TYR A 45 8.89 -0.78 -7.14
#